data_AF-A0A0G0ME95-F1
#
_entry.id   AF-A0A0G0ME95-F1
#
_cell.length_a   1.000
_cell.length_b   1.000
_cell.length_c   1.000
_cell.angle_alpha   90.00
_cell.angle_beta   90.00
_cell.angle_gamma   90.00
#
_symmetry.space_group_name_H-M   'P 1'
#
loop_
_entity.id
_entity.type
_entity.pdbx_description
1 polymer ?
#
loop_
_entity_poly.entity_id
_entity_poly.type
_entity_poly.pdbx_seq_one_letter_code
_entity_poly.pdbx_strand_id
1 'polypeptide(L)'
;MKLLERPFNKFIKRIKDIYWKFKIYLPKGIIPQFIIAATLIISIPLIIYLVNRPADIRTQADAPTVDIFFGPSEQNLPPDAHFRLMINSNEIEISFVRLIFNFDPTKLQLLDEIQISSLNTVVRKTNMVTANTSGRAELVLGLTPGDTPPSGAFQRVFFDFYFWYRK
;
A
#
# COMPACT_ATOMS: atom_id res chain seq x y z
N MET A 1 -22.67 36.34 -15.96
CA MET A 1 -22.83 34.86 -15.88
C MET A 1 -24.09 34.45 -16.68
N LYS A 2 -24.03 34.40 -18.03
CA LYS A 2 -25.18 34.13 -18.92
C LYS A 2 -24.79 33.40 -20.23
N LEU A 3 -23.65 32.70 -20.24
CA LEU A 3 -23.07 32.13 -21.47
C LEU A 3 -23.28 30.61 -21.63
N LEU A 4 -23.80 29.91 -20.61
CA LEU A 4 -24.06 28.46 -20.66
C LEU A 4 -25.52 28.07 -20.96
N GLU A 5 -26.48 29.00 -20.90
CA GLU A 5 -27.91 28.69 -21.10
C GLU A 5 -28.34 28.58 -22.58
N ARG A 6 -27.64 29.25 -23.50
CA ARG A 6 -28.00 29.27 -24.93
C ARG A 6 -27.91 27.90 -25.64
N PRO A 7 -26.86 27.07 -25.45
CA PRO A 7 -26.79 25.79 -26.17
C PRO A 7 -27.83 24.77 -25.66
N PHE A 8 -28.10 24.75 -24.35
CA PHE A 8 -29.02 23.80 -23.74
C PHE A 8 -30.48 24.04 -24.14
N ASN A 9 -30.92 25.29 -24.17
CA ASN A 9 -32.28 25.64 -24.61
C ASN A 9 -32.52 25.32 -26.09
N LYS A 10 -31.50 25.47 -26.94
CA LYS A 10 -31.56 25.08 -28.35
C LYS A 10 -31.66 23.55 -28.52
N PHE A 11 -30.97 22.80 -27.67
CA PHE A 11 -31.03 21.34 -27.64
C PHE A 11 -32.41 20.82 -27.18
N ILE A 12 -32.96 21.38 -26.10
CA ILE A 12 -34.31 21.04 -25.62
C ILE A 12 -35.36 21.32 -26.70
N LYS A 13 -35.28 22.47 -27.38
CA LYS A 13 -36.20 22.80 -28.48
C LYS A 13 -36.14 21.76 -29.61
N ARG A 14 -34.94 21.33 -29.99
CA ARG A 14 -34.75 20.27 -30.99
C ARG A 14 -35.36 18.93 -30.56
N ILE A 15 -35.16 18.52 -29.31
CA ILE A 15 -35.78 17.29 -28.78
C ILE A 15 -37.30 17.38 -28.83
N LYS A 16 -37.86 18.52 -28.41
CA LYS A 16 -39.31 18.75 -28.41
C LYS A 16 -39.90 18.70 -29.82
N ASP A 17 -39.23 19.30 -30.80
CA ASP A 17 -39.67 19.29 -32.20
C ASP A 17 -39.62 17.87 -32.80
N ILE A 18 -38.60 17.09 -32.46
CA ILE A 18 -38.51 15.67 -32.85
C ILE A 18 -39.65 14.86 -32.22
N TYR A 19 -39.90 15.05 -30.92
CA TYR A 19 -41.00 14.39 -30.21
C TYR A 19 -42.37 14.69 -30.86
N TRP A 20 -42.63 15.94 -31.24
CA TRP A 20 -43.87 16.31 -31.90
C TRP A 20 -44.01 15.69 -33.29
N LYS A 21 -42.92 15.61 -34.06
CA LYS A 21 -42.94 14.89 -35.35
C LYS A 21 -43.25 13.42 -35.15
N PHE A 22 -42.56 12.73 -34.23
CA PHE A 22 -42.83 11.31 -33.93
C PHE A 22 -44.27 11.07 -33.45
N LYS A 23 -44.85 11.99 -32.67
CA LYS A 23 -46.24 11.92 -32.21
C LYS A 23 -47.28 12.01 -33.33
N ILE A 24 -46.95 12.67 -34.45
CA ILE A 24 -47.86 12.84 -35.60
C ILE A 24 -47.87 11.59 -36.49
N TYR A 25 -46.76 10.84 -36.55
CA TYR A 25 -46.63 9.66 -37.41
C TYR A 25 -46.89 8.32 -36.72
N LEU A 26 -46.96 8.27 -35.38
CA LEU A 26 -47.27 7.05 -34.64
C LEU A 26 -48.76 6.93 -34.27
N PRO A 27 -49.44 5.82 -34.64
CA PRO A 27 -50.77 5.52 -34.14
C PRO A 27 -50.74 5.40 -32.62
N LYS A 28 -51.70 6.02 -31.92
CA LYS A 28 -51.73 6.12 -30.44
C LYS A 28 -51.63 4.77 -29.71
N GLY A 29 -51.96 3.65 -30.36
CA GLY A 29 -51.87 2.30 -29.80
C GLY A 29 -50.48 1.65 -29.83
N ILE A 30 -49.54 2.13 -30.65
CA ILE A 30 -48.22 1.48 -30.87
C ILE A 30 -47.11 2.18 -30.07
N ILE A 31 -47.33 3.43 -29.64
CA ILE A 31 -46.42 4.21 -28.79
C ILE A 31 -45.90 3.42 -27.56
N PRO A 32 -46.75 2.72 -26.76
CA PRO A 32 -46.24 1.97 -25.61
C PRO A 32 -45.31 0.80 -26.02
N GLN A 33 -45.56 0.16 -27.17
CA GLN A 33 -44.74 -0.95 -27.67
C GLN A 33 -43.34 -0.47 -28.09
N PHE A 34 -43.24 0.72 -28.70
CA PHE A 34 -41.95 1.32 -29.03
C PHE A 34 -41.16 1.75 -27.79
N ILE A 35 -41.82 2.24 -26.74
CA ILE A 35 -41.14 2.58 -25.47
C ILE A 35 -40.58 1.31 -24.81
N ILE A 36 -41.36 0.22 -24.77
CA ILE A 36 -40.90 -1.08 -24.26
C ILE A 36 -39.72 -1.60 -25.09
N ALA A 37 -39.82 -1.56 -26.42
CA ALA A 37 -38.75 -2.01 -27.31
C ALA A 37 -37.47 -1.17 -27.14
N ALA A 38 -37.59 0.16 -27.05
CA ALA A 38 -36.45 1.04 -26.81
C ALA A 38 -35.79 0.78 -25.45
N THR A 39 -36.59 0.50 -24.41
CA THR A 39 -36.09 0.16 -23.07
C THR A 39 -35.30 -1.13 -23.08
N LEU A 40 -35.79 -2.17 -23.77
CA LEU A 40 -35.09 -3.45 -23.95
C LEU A 40 -33.78 -3.31 -24.72
N ILE A 41 -33.76 -2.48 -25.76
CA ILE A 41 -32.56 -2.25 -26.57
C ILE A 41 -31.49 -1.50 -25.76
N ILE A 42 -31.90 -0.57 -24.89
CA ILE A 42 -30.98 0.21 -24.05
C ILE A 42 -30.50 -0.60 -22.84
N SER A 43 -31.32 -1.51 -22.29
CA SER A 43 -30.94 -2.30 -21.12
C SER A 43 -29.75 -3.23 -21.38
N ILE A 44 -29.63 -3.80 -22.58
CA ILE A 44 -28.55 -4.75 -22.93
C ILE A 44 -27.15 -4.10 -22.85
N PRO A 45 -26.83 -3.02 -23.58
CA PRO A 45 -25.52 -2.39 -23.50
C PRO A 45 -25.26 -1.75 -22.12
N LEU A 46 -26.31 -1.30 -21.42
CA LEU A 46 -26.18 -0.74 -20.07
C LEU A 46 -25.72 -1.80 -19.07
N ILE A 47 -26.27 -3.02 -19.13
CA ILE A 47 -25.84 -4.14 -18.27
C ILE A 47 -24.38 -4.51 -18.56
N ILE A 48 -24.01 -4.62 -19.84
CA ILE A 48 -22.62 -4.92 -20.24
C ILE A 48 -21.66 -3.83 -19.73
N TYR A 49 -22.05 -2.57 -19.85
CA TYR A 49 -21.26 -1.44 -19.36
C TYR A 49 -21.10 -1.44 -17.83
N LEU A 50 -22.13 -1.87 -17.09
CA LEU A 50 -22.08 -1.95 -15.63
C LEU A 50 -21.30 -3.18 -15.13
N VAL A 51 -21.43 -4.32 -15.79
CA VAL A 51 -20.72 -5.58 -15.44
C VAL A 51 -19.25 -5.53 -15.83
N ASN A 52 -18.91 -4.88 -16.95
CA ASN A 52 -17.51 -4.69 -17.37
C ASN A 52 -16.80 -3.54 -16.64
N ARG A 53 -17.42 -2.94 -15.61
CA ARG A 53 -16.61 -2.19 -14.65
C ARG A 53 -15.84 -3.24 -13.86
N PRO A 54 -14.51 -3.28 -13.93
CA PRO A 54 -13.76 -4.07 -12.98
C PRO A 54 -14.09 -3.49 -11.60
N ALA A 55 -15.05 -4.10 -10.93
CA ALA A 55 -15.16 -3.97 -9.49
C ALA A 55 -13.87 -4.59 -9.00
N ASP A 56 -12.95 -3.76 -8.54
CA ASP A 56 -11.74 -4.23 -7.88
C ASP A 56 -12.21 -4.87 -6.57
N ILE A 57 -12.66 -6.13 -6.62
CA ILE A 57 -13.08 -6.91 -5.44
C ILE A 57 -11.84 -7.41 -4.70
N ARG A 58 -10.81 -6.57 -4.62
CA ARG A 58 -9.79 -6.71 -3.60
C ARG A 58 -10.45 -6.23 -2.33
N THR A 59 -10.79 -7.18 -1.46
CA THR A 59 -10.86 -6.90 -0.04
C THR A 59 -9.55 -6.20 0.33
N GLN A 60 -9.63 -4.90 0.56
CA GLN A 60 -8.66 -4.24 1.42
C GLN A 60 -8.95 -4.80 2.81
N ALA A 61 -8.47 -6.02 3.08
CA ALA A 61 -8.17 -6.36 4.45
C ALA A 61 -7.21 -5.26 4.91
N ASP A 62 -7.54 -4.58 6.02
CA ASP A 62 -6.57 -3.78 6.73
C ASP A 62 -5.39 -4.72 6.98
N ALA A 63 -4.35 -4.59 6.16
CA ALA A 63 -3.15 -5.39 6.32
C ALA A 63 -2.60 -4.96 7.67
N PRO A 64 -2.51 -5.87 8.64
CA PRO A 64 -2.13 -5.47 9.97
C PRO A 64 -0.72 -4.87 9.87
N THR A 65 -0.60 -3.64 10.35
CA THR A 65 0.58 -2.80 10.08
C THR A 65 1.64 -3.08 11.14
N VAL A 66 2.88 -3.29 10.68
CA VAL A 66 4.07 -3.43 11.51
C VAL A 66 4.86 -2.14 11.42
N ASP A 67 5.15 -1.52 12.56
CA ASP A 67 5.97 -0.31 12.61
C ASP A 67 7.43 -0.66 12.81
N ILE A 68 8.30 -0.07 11.99
CA ILE A 68 9.76 -0.24 12.08
C ILE A 68 10.37 1.14 12.31
N PHE A 69 11.14 1.30 13.38
CA PHE A 69 11.72 2.59 13.74
C PHE A 69 13.10 2.44 14.37
N PHE A 70 13.93 3.47 14.20
CA PHE A 70 15.24 3.58 14.85
C PHE A 70 15.13 4.43 16.12
N GLY A 71 15.78 3.97 17.18
CA GLY A 71 15.97 4.70 18.43
C GLY A 71 17.47 4.89 18.71
N PRO A 72 18.00 6.12 18.67
CA PRO A 72 17.34 7.37 18.23
C PRO A 72 17.10 7.38 16.71
N SER A 73 16.17 8.23 16.25
CA SER A 73 15.88 8.38 14.81
C SER A 73 16.97 9.12 14.04
N GLU A 74 17.74 9.96 14.74
CA GLU A 74 18.88 10.69 14.24
C GLU A 74 19.89 10.93 15.36
N GLN A 75 21.17 11.04 15.02
CA GLN A 75 22.22 11.38 15.96
C GLN A 75 23.37 12.08 15.22
N ASN A 76 23.97 13.07 15.88
CA ASN A 76 25.18 13.74 15.39
C ASN A 76 26.42 12.93 15.79
N LEU A 77 27.31 12.70 14.81
CA LEU A 77 28.59 12.02 14.98
C LEU A 77 29.72 13.03 14.66
N PRO A 78 30.84 13.07 15.43
CA PRO A 78 31.16 12.32 16.66
C PRO A 78 30.48 12.88 17.92
N PRO A 79 30.41 12.13 19.06
CA PRO A 79 31.05 10.85 19.42
C PRO A 79 30.31 9.61 18.89
N ASP A 80 30.77 8.39 19.20
CA ASP A 80 30.13 7.10 18.83
C ASP A 80 28.60 7.12 19.03
N ALA A 81 27.87 6.57 18.05
CA ALA A 81 26.41 6.47 18.10
C ALA A 81 25.94 5.04 18.29
N HIS A 82 24.97 4.88 19.17
CA HIS A 82 24.26 3.62 19.37
C HIS A 82 22.86 3.74 18.77
N PHE A 83 22.57 2.95 17.75
CA PHE A 83 21.26 2.86 17.13
C PHE A 83 20.61 1.54 17.49
N ARG A 84 19.34 1.61 17.87
CA ARG A 84 18.48 0.46 18.08
C ARG A 84 17.40 0.43 17.01
N LEU A 85 17.40 -0.58 16.15
CA LEU A 85 16.24 -0.83 15.29
C LEU A 85 15.19 -1.57 16.09
N MET A 86 13.97 -1.05 16.11
CA MET A 86 12.84 -1.60 16.84
C MET A 86 11.72 -1.93 15.86
N ILE A 87 11.16 -3.13 16.00
CA ILE A 87 9.98 -3.56 15.25
C ILE A 87 8.84 -3.69 16.25
N ASN A 88 7.71 -3.02 16.00
CA ASN A 88 6.46 -3.17 16.73
C ASN A 88 5.43 -3.90 15.86
N SER A 89 5.05 -5.11 16.27
CA SER A 89 4.11 -5.94 15.52
C SER A 89 2.65 -5.79 15.93
N ASN A 90 2.34 -4.93 16.90
CA ASN A 90 0.99 -4.75 17.43
C ASN A 90 0.37 -6.12 17.80
N GLU A 91 -0.73 -6.53 17.16
CA GLU A 91 -1.41 -7.81 17.44
C GLU A 91 -0.90 -8.98 16.56
N ILE A 92 0.15 -8.76 15.76
CA ILE A 92 0.67 -9.74 14.81
C ILE A 92 1.82 -10.52 15.42
N GLU A 93 1.80 -11.82 15.22
CA GLU A 93 2.89 -12.73 15.52
C GLU A 93 4.01 -12.63 14.48
N ILE A 94 5.22 -12.27 14.89
CA ILE A 94 6.40 -12.28 14.01
C ILE A 94 7.10 -13.65 14.12
N SER A 95 7.07 -14.43 13.05
CA SER A 95 7.81 -15.70 12.96
C SER A 95 9.14 -15.58 12.20
N PHE A 96 9.31 -14.54 11.38
CA PHE A 96 10.46 -14.36 10.51
C PHE A 96 10.74 -12.89 10.25
N VAL A 97 12.01 -12.50 10.23
CA VAL A 97 12.48 -11.14 9.97
C VAL A 97 13.64 -11.18 9.01
N ARG A 98 13.56 -10.38 7.93
CA ARG A 98 14.69 -10.08 7.06
C ARG A 98 14.93 -8.58 7.05
N LEU A 99 16.07 -8.18 7.58
CA LEU A 99 16.51 -6.80 7.65
C LEU A 99 17.74 -6.60 6.79
N ILE A 100 17.69 -5.53 6.00
CA ILE A 100 18.81 -5.07 5.20
C ILE A 100 18.92 -3.58 5.48
N PHE A 101 20.03 -3.18 6.07
CA PHE A 101 20.36 -1.77 6.20
C PHE A 101 21.64 -1.47 5.44
N ASN A 102 21.65 -0.29 4.83
CA ASN A 102 22.78 0.21 4.07
C ASN A 102 23.30 1.48 4.75
N PHE A 103 24.61 1.65 4.75
CA PHE A 103 25.29 2.82 5.28
C PHE A 103 26.47 3.17 4.37
N ASP A 104 26.96 4.40 4.47
CA ASP A 104 28.14 4.84 3.72
C ASP A 104 29.41 4.37 4.44
N PRO A 105 30.15 3.37 3.92
CA PRO A 105 31.33 2.81 4.60
C PRO A 105 32.54 3.75 4.56
N THR A 106 32.46 4.85 3.80
CA THR A 106 33.50 5.90 3.79
C THR A 106 33.35 6.85 4.96
N LYS A 107 32.14 6.97 5.53
CA LYS A 107 31.82 7.89 6.63
C LYS A 107 31.50 7.17 7.93
N LEU A 108 30.90 5.99 7.85
CA LEU A 108 30.42 5.22 8.98
C LEU A 108 31.06 3.84 8.99
N GLN A 109 31.36 3.34 10.19
CA GLN A 109 31.75 1.96 10.40
C GLN A 109 31.06 1.41 11.63
N LEU A 110 30.63 0.16 11.57
CA LEU A 110 30.23 -0.63 12.73
C LEU A 110 31.44 -0.87 13.63
N LEU A 111 31.27 -0.65 14.93
CA LEU A 111 32.27 -0.88 15.96
C LEU A 111 32.20 -2.29 16.54
N ASP A 112 30.99 -2.85 16.57
CA ASP A 112 30.69 -4.15 17.13
C ASP A 112 29.83 -4.98 16.18
N GLU A 113 29.80 -6.28 16.44
CA GLU A 113 28.86 -7.20 15.82
C GLU A 113 27.42 -6.83 16.17
N ILE A 114 26.51 -7.03 15.20
CA ILE A 114 25.08 -6.76 15.37
C ILE A 114 24.52 -7.65 16.49
N GLN A 115 23.96 -7.07 17.53
CA GLN A 115 23.38 -7.84 18.63
C GLN A 115 21.92 -8.21 18.33
N ILE A 116 21.56 -9.46 18.65
CA ILE A 116 20.22 -10.03 18.40
C ILE A 116 19.56 -10.27 19.76
N SER A 117 18.36 -9.74 19.95
CA SER A 117 17.63 -9.83 21.22
C SER A 117 16.43 -10.78 21.21
N SER A 118 15.88 -11.07 20.03
CA SER A 118 14.72 -11.93 19.86
C SER A 118 14.79 -12.64 18.50
N LEU A 119 13.99 -13.72 18.38
CA LEU A 119 14.06 -14.71 17.29
C LEU A 119 15.39 -15.48 17.34
N ASN A 120 15.35 -16.63 18.00
CA ASN A 120 16.54 -17.41 18.39
C ASN A 120 17.23 -18.11 17.22
N THR A 121 16.57 -18.24 16.07
CA THR A 121 17.14 -18.92 14.89
C THR A 121 17.79 -17.91 13.96
N VAL A 122 19.12 -17.91 13.90
CA VAL A 122 19.88 -17.08 12.95
C VAL A 122 20.03 -17.79 11.62
N VAL A 123 19.28 -17.37 10.60
CA VAL A 123 19.37 -17.92 9.24
C VAL A 123 20.53 -17.29 8.48
N ARG A 124 20.76 -15.98 8.67
CA ARG A 124 21.88 -15.25 8.07
C ARG A 124 22.21 -14.02 8.90
N LYS A 125 23.50 -13.76 9.11
CA LYS A 125 23.99 -12.52 9.71
C LYS A 125 25.27 -12.11 8.99
N THR A 126 25.30 -10.92 8.42
CA THR A 126 26.54 -10.32 7.91
C THR A 126 27.44 -9.97 9.09
N ASN A 127 28.70 -10.39 9.05
CA ASN A 127 29.68 -10.02 10.06
C ASN A 127 30.10 -8.55 9.91
N MET A 128 30.72 -8.00 10.95
CA MET A 128 31.13 -6.60 11.02
C MET A 128 32.11 -6.23 9.89
N VAL A 129 33.09 -7.09 9.61
CA VAL A 129 34.14 -6.81 8.61
C VAL A 129 33.55 -6.69 7.21
N THR A 130 32.67 -7.61 6.80
CA THR A 130 32.02 -7.57 5.50
C THR A 130 31.03 -6.41 5.42
N ALA A 131 30.29 -6.13 6.49
CA ALA A 131 29.40 -4.97 6.54
C ALA A 131 30.16 -3.65 6.35
N ASN A 132 31.27 -3.45 7.07
CA ASN A 132 32.12 -2.26 6.98
C ASN A 132 32.84 -2.11 5.63
N THR A 133 33.02 -3.21 4.90
CA THR A 133 33.63 -3.17 3.56
C THR A 133 32.59 -2.88 2.48
N SER A 134 31.40 -3.46 2.60
CA SER A 134 30.34 -3.38 1.58
C SER A 134 29.36 -2.22 1.78
N GLY A 135 29.32 -1.61 2.97
CA GLY A 135 28.29 -0.64 3.35
C GLY A 135 26.89 -1.26 3.48
N ARG A 136 26.79 -2.59 3.55
CA ARG A 136 25.52 -3.33 3.62
C ARG A 136 25.60 -4.41 4.67
N ALA A 137 24.60 -4.44 5.54
CA ALA A 137 24.43 -5.50 6.51
C ALA A 137 23.06 -6.16 6.35
N GLU A 138 23.06 -7.48 6.36
CA GLU A 138 21.87 -8.30 6.24
C GLU A 138 21.73 -9.21 7.46
N LEU A 139 20.52 -9.23 8.01
CA LEU A 139 20.14 -10.04 9.14
C LEU A 139 18.83 -10.77 8.80
N VAL A 140 18.86 -12.09 8.88
CA VAL A 140 17.73 -12.96 8.63
C VAL A 140 17.54 -13.85 9.83
N LEU A 141 16.42 -13.69 10.51
CA LEU A 141 16.09 -14.39 11.74
C LEU A 141 14.74 -15.08 11.60
N GLY A 142 14.63 -16.20 12.29
CA GLY A 142 13.40 -16.98 12.40
C GLY A 142 13.12 -17.34 13.85
N LEU A 143 11.86 -17.65 14.09
CA LEU A 143 11.42 -18.33 15.28
C LEU A 143 11.80 -19.82 15.19
N THR A 144 12.29 -20.38 16.29
CA THR A 144 12.54 -21.83 16.37
C THR A 144 11.21 -22.58 16.29
N PRO A 145 11.13 -23.72 15.57
CA PRO A 145 9.92 -24.54 15.58
C PRO A 145 9.54 -24.94 17.01
N GLY A 146 8.31 -24.62 17.42
CA GLY A 146 7.79 -24.90 18.77
C GLY A 146 7.97 -23.77 19.78
N ASP A 147 8.76 -22.74 19.47
CA ASP A 147 8.78 -21.52 20.29
C ASP A 147 7.48 -20.72 20.06
N THR A 148 7.01 -20.04 21.10
CA THR A 148 5.88 -19.12 20.97
C THR A 148 6.32 -17.87 20.21
N PRO A 149 5.62 -17.50 19.13
CA PRO A 149 5.94 -16.28 18.41
C PRO A 149 5.77 -15.06 19.33
N PRO A 150 6.66 -14.07 19.24
CA PRO A 150 6.46 -12.80 19.92
C PRO A 150 5.14 -12.13 19.48
N SER A 151 4.26 -11.74 20.43
CA SER A 151 2.97 -11.08 20.18
C SER A 151 2.56 -10.08 21.30
N GLY A 152 1.96 -8.95 20.92
CA GLY A 152 1.40 -7.96 21.85
C GLY A 152 1.68 -6.51 21.46
N ALA A 153 0.85 -5.59 21.98
CA ALA A 153 0.76 -4.17 21.59
C ALA A 153 2.08 -3.38 21.60
N PHE A 154 3.14 -3.91 22.22
CA PHE A 154 4.49 -3.35 22.21
C PHE A 154 5.57 -4.44 22.22
N GLN A 155 5.47 -5.47 21.39
CA GLN A 155 6.56 -6.44 21.30
C GLN A 155 7.69 -5.89 20.44
N ARG A 156 8.84 -5.66 21.07
CA ARG A 156 10.02 -5.02 20.47
C ARG A 156 11.01 -6.10 20.07
N VAL A 157 11.10 -6.40 18.78
CA VAL A 157 12.34 -7.01 18.24
C VAL A 157 13.35 -5.88 18.15
N PHE A 158 14.48 -5.99 18.87
CA PHE A 158 15.51 -4.97 18.83
C PHE A 158 16.87 -5.47 18.34
N PHE A 159 17.53 -4.63 17.55
CA PHE A 159 18.88 -4.85 17.06
C PHE A 159 19.72 -3.64 17.42
N ASP A 160 20.81 -3.88 18.12
CA ASP A 160 21.72 -2.84 18.57
C ASP A 160 22.93 -2.77 17.61
N PHE A 161 23.22 -1.54 17.18
CA PHE A 161 24.30 -1.19 16.26
C PHE A 161 25.11 -0.05 16.87
N TYR A 162 26.43 -0.17 16.78
CA TYR A 162 27.35 0.88 17.23
C TYR A 162 28.11 1.42 16.03
N PHE A 163 28.00 2.72 15.77
CA PHE A 163 28.64 3.38 14.64
C PHE A 163 29.66 4.42 15.10
N TRP A 164 30.77 4.48 14.35
CA TRP A 164 31.80 5.52 14.46
C TRP A 164 31.99 6.25 13.14
N TYR A 165 32.36 7.53 13.24
CA TYR A 165 32.70 8.37 12.11
C TYR A 165 34.13 8.12 11.61
N ARG A 166 34.27 7.65 10.37
CA ARG A 166 35.58 7.53 9.70
C ARG A 166 36.11 8.92 9.32
N LYS A 167 37.33 9.21 9.78
CA LYS A 167 38.10 10.39 9.37
C LYS A 167 38.89 10.10 8.10
#